data_AF-A0A7Y5PJ58-F1
#
_entry.id   AF-A0A7Y5PJ58-F1
#
_cell.length_a   1.000
_cell.length_b   1.000
_cell.length_c   1.000
_cell.angle_alpha   90.00
_cell.angle_beta   90.00
_cell.angle_gamma   90.00
#
_symmetry.space_group_name_H-M   'P 1'
#
loop_
_entity.id
_entity.type
_entity.pdbx_description
1 polymer ?
#
loop_
_entity_poly.entity_id
_entity_poly.type
_entity_poly.pdbx_seq_one_letter_code
_entity_poly.pdbx_strand_id
1 'polypeptide(L)'
;MLLLASTADLLRIVTSAAVTVDVHASWVDLNGSTVTPGRANTAISTAATTTVVPSPAASTYRTVKSLTVRNRHATTAQDVTVVHTDGTTAAELIKVTLAAGECLHYHEAAGFWISDAFGRLKTNINNNGSGAAVNGLNLVVLASDVTNNNATANTIADVTGLSFSVTAGETYHFEFFIPYTAAATTTGSRWSINGPASPTMLNYTSQYTLTATTLTSNYATAYDIPAASNASSLTAGNVAWLAGIIKPSANGTVIARFASEVASSAIVAKAGALLKWYRTL
;
A
#
# COMPACT_ATOMS: atom_id res chain seq x y z
N MET A 1 -18.28 -22.96 4.89
CA MET A 1 -18.63 -24.15 4.08
C MET A 1 -19.60 -23.77 2.96
N LEU A 2 -19.35 -24.21 1.73
CA LEU A 2 -20.31 -24.16 0.61
C LEU A 2 -20.84 -25.57 0.36
N LEU A 3 -22.15 -25.76 0.52
CA LEU A 3 -22.81 -27.08 0.49
C LEU A 3 -23.75 -27.19 -0.71
N LEU A 4 -23.60 -28.25 -1.49
CA LEU A 4 -24.52 -28.67 -2.53
C LEU A 4 -25.29 -29.88 -1.98
N ALA A 5 -26.58 -29.71 -1.73
CA ALA A 5 -27.40 -30.63 -0.92
C ALA A 5 -28.42 -31.44 -1.74
N SER A 6 -28.52 -31.18 -3.03
CA SER A 6 -29.47 -31.79 -3.95
C SER A 6 -28.83 -32.01 -5.32
N THR A 7 -29.48 -32.83 -6.15
CA THR A 7 -29.06 -33.11 -7.52
C THR A 7 -29.18 -31.91 -8.47
N ALA A 8 -29.71 -30.79 -7.98
CA ALA A 8 -29.83 -29.54 -8.73
C ALA A 8 -28.80 -28.48 -8.27
N ASP A 9 -28.18 -28.67 -7.11
CA ASP A 9 -27.19 -27.74 -6.58
C ASP A 9 -25.89 -27.81 -7.38
N LEU A 10 -25.36 -26.66 -7.83
CA LEU A 10 -24.06 -26.61 -8.51
C LEU A 10 -23.36 -25.25 -8.33
N LEU A 11 -22.05 -25.23 -8.55
CA LEU A 11 -21.24 -24.01 -8.52
C LEU A 11 -20.80 -23.64 -9.94
N ARG A 12 -21.02 -22.38 -10.32
CA ARG A 12 -20.68 -21.83 -11.63
C ARG A 12 -19.78 -20.62 -11.50
N ILE A 13 -18.97 -20.42 -12.53
CA ILE A 13 -18.22 -19.20 -12.78
C ILE A 13 -18.83 -18.50 -13.98
N VAL A 14 -19.18 -17.21 -13.81
CA VAL A 14 -19.54 -16.33 -14.92
C VAL A 14 -18.33 -15.46 -15.25
N THR A 15 -17.95 -15.42 -16.52
CA THR A 15 -16.87 -14.60 -17.05
C THR A 15 -17.42 -13.56 -18.03
N SER A 16 -16.92 -12.33 -17.96
CA SER A 16 -17.44 -11.20 -18.74
C SER A 16 -16.89 -11.07 -20.17
N ALA A 17 -15.70 -11.61 -20.44
CA ALA A 17 -14.99 -11.42 -21.70
C ALA A 17 -14.23 -12.69 -22.14
N ALA A 18 -13.75 -12.71 -23.38
CA ALA A 18 -12.86 -13.74 -23.90
C ALA A 18 -11.44 -13.61 -23.34
N VAL A 19 -11.30 -13.95 -22.06
CA VAL A 19 -10.05 -13.92 -21.30
C VAL A 19 -9.82 -15.30 -20.72
N THR A 20 -8.59 -15.79 -20.85
CA THR A 20 -8.22 -17.13 -20.40
C THR A 20 -8.19 -17.21 -18.88
N VAL A 21 -9.09 -18.02 -18.32
CA VAL A 21 -9.24 -18.27 -16.89
C VAL A 21 -9.10 -19.76 -16.62
N ASP A 22 -8.26 -20.11 -15.64
CA ASP A 22 -8.13 -21.47 -15.15
C ASP A 22 -8.84 -21.59 -13.80
N VAL A 23 -9.69 -22.59 -13.67
CA VAL A 23 -10.43 -22.88 -12.43
C VAL A 23 -10.07 -24.26 -11.93
N HIS A 24 -9.72 -24.35 -10.64
CA HIS A 24 -9.57 -25.60 -9.94
C HIS A 24 -10.54 -25.63 -8.76
N ALA A 25 -11.32 -26.69 -8.62
CA ALA A 25 -12.18 -26.90 -7.46
C ALA A 25 -11.92 -28.29 -6.88
N SER A 26 -11.91 -28.37 -5.55
CA SER A 26 -11.86 -29.63 -4.80
C SER A 26 -12.99 -29.67 -3.78
N TRP A 27 -13.61 -30.83 -3.64
CA TRP A 27 -14.77 -31.04 -2.77
C TRP A 27 -14.73 -32.43 -2.13
N VAL A 28 -15.64 -32.65 -1.19
CA VAL A 28 -15.86 -33.95 -0.58
C VAL A 28 -17.34 -34.29 -0.65
N ASP A 29 -17.63 -35.48 -1.14
CA ASP A 29 -18.96 -36.09 -1.14
C ASP A 29 -19.16 -36.93 0.11
N LEU A 30 -20.33 -36.80 0.71
CA LEU A 30 -20.81 -37.65 1.78
C LEU A 30 -22.09 -38.35 1.31
N ASN A 31 -22.02 -39.68 1.19
CA ASN A 31 -23.17 -40.53 0.89
C ASN A 31 -23.34 -41.53 2.05
N GLY A 32 -24.30 -41.24 2.93
CA GLY A 32 -24.43 -41.93 4.21
C GLY A 32 -23.18 -41.74 5.07
N SER A 33 -22.40 -42.82 5.26
CA SER A 33 -21.12 -42.81 5.97
C SER A 33 -19.89 -42.77 5.04
N THR A 34 -20.09 -42.86 3.73
CA THR A 34 -18.99 -42.91 2.76
C THR A 34 -18.54 -41.51 2.41
N VAL A 35 -17.25 -41.23 2.60
CA VAL A 35 -16.60 -39.95 2.30
C VAL A 35 -15.75 -40.12 1.04
N THR A 36 -16.03 -39.34 -0.02
CA THR A 36 -15.32 -39.44 -1.30
C THR A 36 -14.84 -38.05 -1.74
N PRO A 37 -13.53 -37.78 -1.70
CA PRO A 37 -12.96 -36.56 -2.28
C PRO A 37 -13.12 -36.54 -3.81
N GLY A 38 -13.36 -35.35 -4.36
CA GLY A 38 -13.45 -35.10 -5.80
C GLY A 38 -12.81 -33.77 -6.18
N ARG A 39 -12.52 -33.62 -7.49
CA ARG A 39 -11.98 -32.38 -8.05
C ARG A 39 -12.43 -32.16 -9.50
N ALA A 40 -12.37 -30.90 -9.94
CA ALA A 40 -12.44 -30.54 -11.36
C ALA A 40 -11.43 -29.44 -11.70
N ASN A 41 -10.81 -29.57 -12.88
CA ASN A 41 -10.06 -28.51 -13.53
C ASN A 41 -10.87 -28.03 -14.73
N THR A 42 -11.16 -26.74 -14.80
CA THR A 42 -11.97 -26.14 -15.87
C THR A 42 -11.19 -24.98 -16.48
N ALA A 43 -10.96 -25.02 -17.79
CA ALA A 43 -10.42 -23.89 -18.53
C ALA A 43 -11.57 -23.13 -19.20
N ILE A 44 -11.57 -21.80 -19.06
CA ILE A 44 -12.56 -20.90 -19.65
C ILE A 44 -11.81 -19.90 -20.52
N SER A 45 -12.28 -19.66 -21.75
CA SER A 45 -11.62 -18.73 -22.70
C SER A 45 -12.59 -17.76 -23.37
N THR A 46 -13.88 -17.83 -23.06
CA THR A 46 -14.96 -17.02 -23.64
C THR A 46 -15.83 -16.48 -22.52
N ALA A 47 -16.51 -15.36 -22.78
CA ALA A 47 -17.56 -14.87 -21.87
C ALA A 47 -18.68 -15.91 -21.78
N ALA A 48 -18.77 -16.61 -20.65
CA ALA A 48 -19.70 -17.71 -20.46
C ALA A 48 -20.04 -17.91 -18.99
N THR A 49 -21.16 -18.59 -18.76
CA THR A 49 -21.47 -19.24 -17.49
C THR A 49 -21.02 -20.68 -17.58
N THR A 50 -20.05 -21.09 -16.76
CA THR A 50 -19.45 -22.42 -16.80
C THR A 50 -19.61 -23.11 -15.45
N THR A 51 -20.11 -24.34 -15.44
CA THR A 51 -20.14 -25.19 -14.24
C THR A 51 -18.74 -25.64 -13.87
N VAL A 52 -18.31 -25.35 -12.64
CA VAL A 52 -16.97 -25.68 -12.12
C VAL A 52 -17.01 -26.67 -10.95
N VAL A 53 -18.17 -26.79 -10.29
CA VAL A 53 -18.50 -27.91 -9.42
C VAL A 53 -19.85 -28.45 -9.87
N PRO A 54 -19.92 -29.68 -10.44
CA PRO A 54 -21.17 -30.25 -10.87
C PRO A 54 -22.06 -30.61 -9.69
N SER A 55 -23.32 -30.95 -9.95
CA SER A 55 -24.23 -31.43 -8.92
C SER A 55 -23.79 -32.76 -8.30
N PRO A 56 -24.07 -32.97 -7.01
CA PRO A 56 -23.90 -34.28 -6.40
C PRO A 56 -24.89 -35.29 -6.99
N ALA A 57 -24.57 -36.59 -6.86
CA ALA A 57 -25.52 -37.65 -7.17
C ALA A 57 -26.68 -37.66 -6.14
N ALA A 58 -27.74 -38.42 -6.44
CA ALA A 58 -28.82 -38.63 -5.48
C ALA A 58 -28.29 -39.16 -4.13
N SER A 59 -28.93 -38.74 -3.03
CA SER A 59 -28.53 -39.10 -1.66
C SER A 59 -27.10 -38.73 -1.27
N THR A 60 -26.47 -37.80 -1.98
CA THR A 60 -25.11 -37.33 -1.72
C THR A 60 -25.11 -35.85 -1.38
N TYR A 61 -24.41 -35.47 -0.31
CA TYR A 61 -24.10 -34.08 0.02
C TYR A 61 -22.67 -33.77 -0.39
N ARG A 62 -22.45 -32.65 -1.08
CA ARG A 62 -21.11 -32.22 -1.52
C ARG A 62 -20.71 -30.94 -0.82
N THR A 63 -19.58 -30.95 -0.13
CA THR A 63 -18.97 -29.75 0.45
C THR A 63 -17.77 -29.31 -0.36
N VAL A 64 -17.80 -28.07 -0.87
CA VAL A 64 -16.64 -27.49 -1.56
C VAL A 64 -15.59 -27.13 -0.52
N LYS A 65 -14.41 -27.73 -0.66
CA LYS A 65 -13.27 -27.53 0.25
C LYS A 65 -12.42 -26.35 -0.20
N SER A 66 -12.17 -26.27 -1.51
CA SER A 66 -11.44 -25.16 -2.11
C SER A 66 -11.91 -24.88 -3.54
N LEU A 67 -11.75 -23.61 -3.93
CA LEU A 67 -11.89 -23.14 -5.30
C LEU A 67 -10.79 -22.13 -5.57
N THR A 68 -10.10 -22.24 -6.70
CA THR A 68 -9.15 -21.26 -7.19
C THR A 68 -9.55 -20.89 -8.60
N VAL A 69 -9.70 -19.60 -8.87
CA VAL A 69 -9.99 -19.03 -10.19
C VAL A 69 -8.86 -18.07 -10.53
N ARG A 70 -8.02 -18.42 -11.50
CA ARG A 70 -6.88 -17.62 -11.95
C ARG A 70 -7.17 -16.98 -13.29
N ASN A 71 -7.00 -15.66 -13.39
CA ASN A 71 -6.87 -15.02 -14.69
C ASN A 71 -5.46 -15.27 -15.23
N ARG A 72 -5.30 -16.18 -16.20
CA ARG A 72 -4.00 -16.50 -16.80
C ARG A 72 -3.68 -15.69 -18.05
N HIS A 73 -4.52 -14.72 -18.41
CA HIS A 73 -4.22 -13.86 -19.55
C HIS A 73 -2.99 -13.00 -19.27
N ALA A 74 -2.23 -12.68 -20.32
CA ALA A 74 -0.99 -11.92 -20.18
C ALA A 74 -1.22 -10.47 -19.73
N THR A 75 -2.34 -9.86 -20.13
CA THR A 75 -2.53 -8.40 -20.00
C THR A 75 -3.96 -7.94 -19.66
N THR A 76 -4.98 -8.80 -19.76
CA THR A 76 -6.38 -8.35 -19.81
C THR A 76 -7.06 -8.77 -18.53
N ALA A 77 -7.74 -7.82 -17.89
CA ALA A 77 -8.54 -8.09 -16.70
C ALA A 77 -9.82 -8.85 -17.05
N GLN A 78 -10.39 -9.55 -16.08
CA GLN A 78 -11.63 -10.32 -16.24
C GLN A 78 -12.52 -10.11 -15.03
N ASP A 79 -13.78 -9.74 -15.25
CA ASP A 79 -14.80 -9.87 -14.21
C ASP A 79 -15.18 -11.35 -14.06
N VAL A 80 -15.13 -11.81 -12.82
CA VAL A 80 -15.49 -13.15 -12.39
C VAL A 80 -16.59 -13.05 -11.33
N THR A 81 -17.70 -13.73 -11.58
CA THR A 81 -18.76 -13.93 -10.59
C THR A 81 -18.84 -15.41 -10.23
N VAL A 82 -18.79 -15.73 -8.93
CA VAL A 82 -19.05 -17.08 -8.42
C VAL A 82 -20.54 -17.19 -8.09
N VAL A 83 -21.21 -18.18 -8.66
CA VAL A 83 -22.66 -18.38 -8.53
C VAL A 83 -22.94 -19.77 -7.98
N HIS A 84 -23.71 -19.83 -6.89
CA HIS A 84 -24.33 -21.08 -6.41
C HIS A 84 -25.79 -21.11 -6.86
N THR A 85 -26.29 -22.25 -7.31
CA THR A 85 -27.71 -22.40 -7.65
C THR A 85 -28.22 -23.76 -7.24
N ASP A 86 -29.47 -23.81 -6.79
CA ASP A 86 -30.22 -25.03 -6.42
C ASP A 86 -31.14 -25.52 -7.56
N GLY A 87 -30.91 -25.05 -8.78
CA GLY A 87 -31.75 -25.28 -9.96
C GLY A 87 -32.96 -24.35 -10.08
N THR A 88 -33.31 -23.61 -9.03
CA THR A 88 -34.41 -22.62 -9.05
C THR A 88 -33.86 -21.21 -8.83
N THR A 89 -33.13 -21.02 -7.74
CA THR A 89 -32.51 -19.76 -7.33
C THR A 89 -31.03 -19.80 -7.68
N ALA A 90 -30.52 -18.72 -8.27
CA ALA A 90 -29.09 -18.53 -8.49
C ALA A 90 -28.60 -17.34 -7.66
N ALA A 91 -27.76 -17.61 -6.66
CA ALA A 91 -27.17 -16.60 -5.80
C ALA A 91 -25.73 -16.29 -6.24
N GLU A 92 -25.44 -15.03 -6.48
CA GLU A 92 -24.06 -14.54 -6.66
C GLU A 92 -23.39 -14.47 -5.29
N LEU A 93 -22.35 -15.28 -5.08
CA LEU A 93 -21.61 -15.31 -3.82
C LEU A 93 -20.60 -14.18 -3.74
N ILE A 94 -19.97 -13.84 -4.86
CA ILE A 94 -19.01 -12.75 -4.99
C ILE A 94 -18.83 -12.37 -6.47
N LYS A 95 -18.64 -11.08 -6.74
CA LYS A 95 -18.15 -10.56 -8.02
C LYS A 95 -16.84 -9.80 -7.79
N VAL A 96 -15.81 -10.13 -8.57
CA VAL A 96 -14.50 -9.49 -8.52
C VAL A 96 -13.95 -9.25 -9.92
N THR A 97 -13.12 -8.21 -10.07
CA THR A 97 -12.28 -8.05 -11.26
C THR A 97 -10.89 -8.60 -10.94
N LEU A 98 -10.45 -9.62 -11.69
CA LEU A 98 -9.10 -10.17 -11.60
C LEU A 98 -8.24 -9.56 -12.72
N ALA A 99 -7.20 -8.82 -12.36
CA ALA A 99 -6.18 -8.41 -13.33
C ALA A 99 -5.41 -9.64 -13.85
N ALA A 100 -4.62 -9.44 -14.91
CA ALA A 100 -3.74 -10.48 -15.45
C ALA A 100 -2.85 -11.07 -14.34
N GLY A 101 -2.89 -12.39 -14.18
CA GLY A 101 -2.13 -13.14 -13.18
C GLY A 101 -2.78 -13.25 -11.80
N GLU A 102 -3.81 -12.47 -11.48
CA GLU A 102 -4.49 -12.53 -10.17
C GLU A 102 -5.35 -13.78 -10.02
N CYS A 103 -5.56 -14.19 -8.76
CA CYS A 103 -6.36 -15.36 -8.42
C CYS A 103 -7.41 -15.03 -7.35
N LEU A 104 -8.66 -15.39 -7.58
CA LEU A 104 -9.67 -15.53 -6.54
C LEU A 104 -9.56 -16.92 -5.91
N HIS A 105 -9.59 -16.98 -4.59
CA HIS A 105 -9.55 -18.21 -3.81
C HIS A 105 -10.79 -18.31 -2.92
N TYR A 106 -11.22 -19.54 -2.69
CA TYR A 106 -12.11 -19.93 -1.61
C TYR A 106 -11.48 -21.09 -0.86
N HIS A 107 -11.58 -21.06 0.47
CA HIS A 107 -11.31 -22.21 1.31
C HIS A 107 -12.36 -22.27 2.42
N GLU A 108 -12.82 -23.47 2.77
CA GLU A 108 -13.97 -23.64 3.66
C GLU A 108 -13.84 -22.93 5.02
N ALA A 109 -12.59 -22.83 5.52
CA ALA A 109 -12.25 -22.21 6.80
C ALA A 109 -11.92 -20.71 6.71
N ALA A 110 -11.57 -20.20 5.52
CA ALA A 110 -11.07 -18.83 5.35
C ALA A 110 -11.99 -17.94 4.50
N GLY A 111 -12.99 -18.51 3.82
CA GLY A 111 -13.87 -17.76 2.94
C GLY A 111 -13.20 -17.38 1.62
N PHE A 112 -13.62 -16.26 1.03
CA PHE A 112 -13.08 -15.77 -0.24
C PHE A 112 -11.95 -14.75 -0.02
N TRP A 113 -10.88 -14.82 -0.82
CA TRP A 113 -9.85 -13.79 -0.89
C TRP A 113 -9.18 -13.75 -2.27
N ILE A 114 -8.48 -12.65 -2.57
CA ILE A 114 -7.73 -12.49 -3.82
C ILE A 114 -6.23 -12.53 -3.52
N SER A 115 -5.43 -13.12 -4.40
CA SER A 115 -3.99 -12.93 -4.42
C SER A 115 -3.54 -12.19 -5.68
N ASP A 116 -2.48 -11.38 -5.56
CA ASP A 116 -1.82 -10.75 -6.71
C ASP A 116 -1.10 -11.80 -7.60
N ALA A 117 -0.52 -11.33 -8.71
CA ALA A 117 0.23 -12.17 -9.64
C ALA A 117 1.49 -12.83 -9.03
N PHE A 118 1.94 -12.38 -7.86
CA PHE A 118 3.06 -12.94 -7.09
C PHE A 118 2.61 -13.85 -5.95
N GLY A 119 1.30 -14.08 -5.78
CA GLY A 119 0.73 -14.94 -4.74
C GLY A 119 0.56 -14.26 -3.37
N ARG A 120 0.73 -12.94 -3.27
CA ARG A 120 0.50 -12.19 -2.03
C ARG A 120 -0.99 -11.90 -1.85
N LEU A 121 -1.47 -11.98 -0.62
CA LEU A 121 -2.86 -11.64 -0.30
C LEU A 121 -3.13 -10.18 -0.66
N LYS A 122 -4.15 -9.96 -1.51
CA LYS A 122 -4.66 -8.64 -1.85
C LYS A 122 -5.69 -8.25 -0.79
N THR A 123 -5.23 -7.56 0.24
CA THR A 123 -6.11 -7.00 1.27
C THR A 123 -6.66 -5.66 0.81
N ASN A 124 -7.98 -5.51 0.80
CA ASN A 124 -8.60 -4.19 0.85
C ASN A 124 -8.60 -3.75 2.31
N ILE A 125 -7.84 -2.72 2.68
CA ILE A 125 -7.88 -2.11 4.03
C ILE A 125 -9.09 -1.15 4.17
N ASN A 126 -9.82 -0.88 3.08
CA ASN A 126 -10.84 0.17 3.05
C ASN A 126 -12.20 -0.37 2.62
N ASN A 127 -13.21 -0.19 3.47
CA ASN A 127 -14.62 -0.29 3.11
C ASN A 127 -15.31 1.05 3.42
N ASN A 128 -16.26 1.45 2.59
CA ASN A 128 -17.31 2.44 2.91
C ASN A 128 -16.94 3.95 2.89
N GLY A 129 -16.63 4.50 1.70
CA GLY A 129 -16.88 5.92 1.37
C GLY A 129 -16.16 7.00 2.19
N SER A 130 -15.28 6.63 3.12
CA SER A 130 -14.37 7.55 3.79
C SER A 130 -13.09 7.63 2.97
N GLY A 131 -12.55 8.85 2.76
CA GLY A 131 -11.35 9.13 1.96
C GLY A 131 -10.10 8.46 2.51
N ALA A 132 -10.03 7.15 2.38
CA ALA A 132 -8.90 6.37 2.76
C ALA A 132 -7.77 6.63 1.76
N ALA A 133 -6.53 6.51 2.25
CA ALA A 133 -5.36 6.71 1.42
C ALA A 133 -5.48 5.90 0.10
N VAL A 134 -5.33 6.60 -1.01
CA VAL A 134 -5.38 6.05 -2.38
C VAL A 134 -4.23 5.06 -2.61
N ASN A 135 -3.20 5.07 -1.76
CA ASN A 135 -2.22 4.00 -1.66
C ASN A 135 -1.95 3.57 -0.20
N GLY A 136 -1.27 2.43 -0.03
CA GLY A 136 -0.80 1.98 1.28
C GLY A 136 0.36 2.83 1.82
N LEU A 137 0.71 2.65 3.09
CA LEU A 137 1.87 3.28 3.72
C LEU A 137 3.16 2.88 3.00
N ASN A 138 3.92 3.87 2.54
CA ASN A 138 5.24 3.68 1.95
C ASN A 138 6.31 4.14 2.92
N LEU A 139 7.42 3.42 2.96
CA LEU A 139 8.56 3.69 3.82
C LEU A 139 9.81 3.90 2.98
N VAL A 140 10.58 4.93 3.29
CA VAL A 140 11.91 5.19 2.70
C VAL A 140 12.89 5.35 3.84
N VAL A 141 14.00 4.62 3.79
CA VAL A 141 15.04 4.65 4.81
C VAL A 141 16.30 5.26 4.23
N LEU A 142 16.89 6.21 4.95
CA LEU A 142 18.16 6.82 4.55
C LEU A 142 19.29 5.78 4.69
N ALA A 143 19.93 5.42 3.58
CA ALA A 143 20.90 4.33 3.52
C ALA A 143 22.27 4.67 4.14
N SER A 144 22.67 5.94 4.09
CA SER A 144 23.96 6.41 4.60
C SER A 144 23.81 7.79 5.23
N ASP A 145 24.74 8.14 6.11
CA ASP A 145 24.77 9.49 6.67
C ASP A 145 24.85 10.56 5.57
N VAL A 146 24.16 11.68 5.78
CA VAL A 146 24.25 12.87 4.92
C VAL A 146 24.72 14.04 5.77
N THR A 147 25.81 14.66 5.34
CA THR A 147 26.47 15.76 6.07
C THR A 147 26.21 17.09 5.38
N ASN A 148 25.83 18.11 6.16
CA ASN A 148 25.88 19.51 5.74
C ASN A 148 26.89 20.24 6.63
N ASN A 149 27.99 20.68 6.03
CA ASN A 149 29.07 21.46 6.63
C ASN A 149 29.49 22.61 5.71
N ASN A 150 28.53 23.25 5.04
CA ASN A 150 28.79 24.28 4.05
C ASN A 150 29.66 25.44 4.60
N ALA A 151 30.55 25.95 3.77
CA ALA A 151 31.44 27.07 4.11
C ALA A 151 30.68 28.41 4.32
N THR A 152 29.46 28.51 3.82
CA THR A 152 28.55 29.63 4.11
C THR A 152 27.47 29.15 5.06
N ALA A 153 27.38 29.82 6.22
CA ALA A 153 26.36 29.58 7.23
C ALA A 153 24.94 29.56 6.63
N ASN A 154 24.06 28.72 7.19
CA ASN A 154 22.66 28.58 6.79
C ASN A 154 22.42 28.13 5.33
N THR A 155 23.44 27.66 4.62
CA THR A 155 23.26 27.08 3.28
C THR A 155 22.51 25.75 3.41
N ILE A 156 21.31 25.69 2.84
CA ILE A 156 20.44 24.51 2.92
C ILE A 156 20.79 23.51 1.81
N ALA A 157 20.80 22.22 2.18
CA ALA A 157 21.11 21.10 1.29
C ALA A 157 20.10 19.96 1.48
N ASP A 158 19.98 19.12 0.45
CA ASP A 158 19.07 17.96 0.46
C ASP A 158 19.60 16.82 1.32
N VAL A 159 18.70 16.18 2.08
CA VAL A 159 18.96 14.86 2.66
C VAL A 159 18.82 13.82 1.55
N THR A 160 19.85 13.74 0.69
CA THR A 160 19.85 12.90 -0.51
C THR A 160 19.49 11.45 -0.16
N GLY A 161 18.48 10.90 -0.84
CA GLY A 161 17.97 9.55 -0.60
C GLY A 161 16.77 9.47 0.35
N LEU A 162 16.41 10.55 1.04
CA LEU A 162 15.21 10.63 1.89
C LEU A 162 14.12 11.45 1.22
N SER A 163 13.46 10.85 0.23
CA SER A 163 12.51 11.55 -0.65
C SER A 163 11.43 10.61 -1.21
N PHE A 164 10.36 11.17 -1.77
CA PHE A 164 9.35 10.41 -2.49
C PHE A 164 8.81 11.16 -3.70
N SER A 165 8.44 10.41 -4.74
CA SER A 165 7.87 10.98 -5.96
C SER A 165 6.42 11.42 -5.75
N VAL A 166 6.07 12.54 -6.35
CA VAL A 166 4.73 13.12 -6.32
C VAL A 166 4.24 13.44 -7.73
N THR A 167 2.93 13.33 -7.93
CA THR A 167 2.23 13.67 -9.17
C THR A 167 1.42 14.95 -8.97
N ALA A 168 1.40 15.81 -9.99
CA ALA A 168 0.65 17.06 -9.96
C ALA A 168 -0.83 16.82 -9.67
N GLY A 169 -1.41 17.62 -8.76
CA GLY A 169 -2.83 17.55 -8.41
C GLY A 169 -3.21 16.47 -7.41
N GLU A 170 -2.33 15.52 -7.09
CA GLU A 170 -2.57 14.50 -6.06
C GLU A 170 -2.19 15.03 -4.67
N THR A 171 -2.85 14.54 -3.62
CA THR A 171 -2.58 14.96 -2.24
C THR A 171 -1.85 13.89 -1.48
N TYR A 172 -0.79 14.25 -0.76
CA TYR A 172 0.06 13.34 -0.02
C TYR A 172 0.19 13.77 1.44
N HIS A 173 0.10 12.81 2.35
CA HIS A 173 0.58 12.96 3.72
C HIS A 173 2.00 12.42 3.82
N PHE A 174 2.88 13.10 4.55
CA PHE A 174 4.26 12.68 4.78
C PHE A 174 4.71 12.91 6.21
N GLU A 175 5.69 12.12 6.65
CA GLU A 175 6.39 12.25 7.93
C GLU A 175 7.87 11.87 7.73
N PHE A 176 8.77 12.80 7.99
CA PHE A 176 10.21 12.58 8.09
C PHE A 176 10.60 12.52 9.57
N PHE A 177 11.34 11.49 9.96
CA PHE A 177 11.91 11.32 11.30
C PHE A 177 13.41 11.07 11.16
N ILE A 178 14.22 12.06 11.54
CA ILE A 178 15.64 12.13 11.22
C ILE A 178 16.46 12.31 12.49
N PRO A 179 17.11 11.25 12.99
CA PRO A 179 18.16 11.38 13.99
C PRO A 179 19.35 12.14 13.41
N TYR A 180 19.96 13.05 14.17
CA TYR A 180 21.14 13.78 13.72
C TYR A 180 22.16 14.09 14.82
N THR A 181 23.40 14.32 14.42
CA THR A 181 24.48 14.82 15.28
C THR A 181 24.91 16.22 14.85
N ALA A 182 25.40 17.02 15.80
CA ALA A 182 26.01 18.31 15.52
C ALA A 182 27.49 18.31 15.97
N ALA A 183 28.36 19.02 15.27
CA ALA A 183 29.78 19.08 15.62
C ALA A 183 30.06 19.75 16.97
N ALA A 184 29.18 20.67 17.41
CA ALA A 184 29.25 21.33 18.71
C ALA A 184 27.85 21.68 19.22
N THR A 185 27.71 21.92 20.53
CA THR A 185 26.42 22.32 21.12
C THR A 185 25.95 23.70 20.66
N THR A 186 26.89 24.55 20.24
CA THR A 186 26.66 25.87 19.65
C THR A 186 26.54 25.82 18.12
N THR A 187 26.34 24.63 17.54
CA THR A 187 26.02 24.48 16.12
C THR A 187 24.54 24.15 16.00
N GLY A 188 23.73 25.17 15.75
CA GLY A 188 22.32 24.97 15.47
C GLY A 188 22.06 24.42 14.07
N SER A 189 20.79 24.09 13.85
CA SER A 189 20.31 23.52 12.60
C SER A 189 18.98 24.12 12.18
N ARG A 190 18.69 23.95 10.89
CA ARG A 190 17.41 24.25 10.27
C ARG A 190 16.97 23.01 9.51
N TRP A 191 15.70 22.66 9.63
CA TRP A 191 15.10 21.53 8.93
C TRP A 191 13.88 21.98 8.16
N SER A 192 13.80 21.56 6.91
CA SER A 192 12.73 21.92 6.00
C SER A 192 12.47 20.83 4.96
N ILE A 193 11.60 21.12 4.00
CA ILE A 193 11.40 20.29 2.82
C ILE A 193 11.54 21.14 1.56
N ASN A 194 11.79 20.46 0.44
CA ASN A 194 11.62 21.02 -0.91
C ASN A 194 10.79 20.07 -1.76
N GLY A 195 10.29 20.57 -2.88
CA GLY A 195 9.44 19.82 -3.79
C GLY A 195 9.45 20.37 -5.22
N PRO A 196 8.56 19.86 -6.09
CA PRO A 196 8.32 20.45 -7.41
C PRO A 196 7.79 21.90 -7.29
N ALA A 197 7.48 22.55 -8.43
CA ALA A 197 6.96 23.93 -8.46
C ALA A 197 5.88 24.23 -7.39
N SER A 198 5.72 25.52 -7.05
CA SER A 198 4.89 25.99 -5.93
C SER A 198 3.61 25.16 -5.74
N PRO A 199 3.49 24.42 -4.63
CA PRO A 199 2.38 23.50 -4.44
C PRO A 199 1.08 24.28 -4.29
N THR A 200 -0.02 23.71 -4.79
CA THR A 200 -1.37 24.28 -4.62
C THR A 200 -1.86 24.18 -3.17
N MET A 201 -1.26 23.30 -2.38
CA MET A 201 -1.43 23.23 -0.93
C MET A 201 -0.14 22.71 -0.31
N LEU A 202 0.36 23.39 0.70
CA LEU A 202 1.40 22.87 1.58
C LEU A 202 1.11 23.35 3.00
N ASN A 203 1.03 22.41 3.93
CA ASN A 203 0.97 22.70 5.36
C ASN A 203 1.80 21.63 6.06
N TYR A 204 2.86 22.03 6.74
CA TYR A 204 3.67 21.10 7.51
C TYR A 204 4.23 21.74 8.77
N THR A 205 4.53 20.87 9.72
CA THR A 205 5.26 21.21 10.95
C THR A 205 6.73 20.80 10.76
N SER A 206 7.65 21.64 11.23
CA SER A 206 9.07 21.31 11.35
C SER A 206 9.50 21.51 12.79
N GLN A 207 9.78 20.40 13.47
CA GLN A 207 10.22 20.36 14.86
C GLN A 207 11.61 19.72 14.96
N TYR A 208 12.49 20.28 15.76
CA TYR A 208 13.83 19.72 15.97
C TYR A 208 14.43 20.15 17.29
N THR A 209 15.39 19.37 17.78
CA THR A 209 16.05 19.58 19.08
C THR A 209 16.71 20.96 19.17
N LEU A 210 16.46 21.66 20.27
CA LEU A 210 17.15 22.92 20.63
C LEU A 210 18.12 22.68 21.79
N THR A 211 17.63 22.05 22.85
CA THR A 211 18.44 21.58 23.99
C THR A 211 18.00 20.17 24.37
N ALA A 212 18.58 19.57 25.41
CA ALA A 212 18.25 18.22 25.86
C ALA A 212 16.76 18.04 26.23
N THR A 213 16.06 19.12 26.56
CA THR A 213 14.67 19.09 27.02
C THR A 213 13.75 20.06 26.27
N THR A 214 14.26 20.76 25.26
CA THR A 214 13.49 21.75 24.49
C THR A 214 13.66 21.55 23.00
N LEU A 215 12.67 22.02 22.24
CA LEU A 215 12.65 21.92 20.78
C LEU A 215 12.34 23.28 20.15
N THR A 216 12.80 23.45 18.92
CA THR A 216 12.32 24.47 17.99
C THR A 216 11.09 23.92 17.27
N SER A 217 10.01 24.70 17.15
CA SER A 217 8.78 24.32 16.45
C SER A 217 8.36 25.38 15.45
N ASN A 218 8.12 24.97 14.22
CA ASN A 218 7.71 25.85 13.13
C ASN A 218 6.48 25.27 12.43
N TYR A 219 5.60 26.15 11.97
CA TYR A 219 4.50 25.84 11.07
C TYR A 219 4.74 26.55 9.74
N ALA A 220 4.64 25.82 8.64
CA ALA A 220 5.10 26.28 7.35
C ALA A 220 4.10 25.96 6.23
N THR A 221 3.97 26.92 5.32
CA THR A 221 3.12 26.83 4.12
C THR A 221 3.93 26.96 2.82
N ALA A 222 5.25 27.00 2.93
CA ALA A 222 6.21 27.12 1.82
C ALA A 222 7.45 26.26 2.10
N TYR A 223 8.17 25.90 1.04
CA TYR A 223 9.48 25.25 1.18
C TYR A 223 10.48 26.17 1.86
N ASP A 224 11.54 25.57 2.40
CA ASP A 224 12.64 26.29 3.04
C ASP A 224 12.12 27.25 4.14
N ILE A 225 11.16 26.81 4.96
CA ILE A 225 10.75 27.47 6.21
C ILE A 225 11.14 26.59 7.40
N PRO A 226 11.65 27.15 8.52
CA PRO A 226 11.95 28.58 8.79
C PRO A 226 13.09 29.10 7.92
N ALA A 227 13.37 30.41 7.88
CA ALA A 227 14.44 30.99 7.06
C ALA A 227 15.85 30.93 7.68
N ALA A 228 15.93 30.73 9.00
CA ALA A 228 17.17 30.67 9.76
C ALA A 228 17.22 29.39 10.62
N SER A 229 18.42 28.91 10.90
CA SER A 229 18.66 27.87 11.91
C SER A 229 18.32 28.36 13.31
N ASN A 230 18.04 27.41 14.20
CA ASN A 230 18.12 27.70 15.63
C ASN A 230 19.60 27.91 16.05
N ALA A 231 19.82 28.34 17.29
CA ALA A 231 21.15 28.71 17.79
C ALA A 231 21.94 27.57 18.44
N SER A 232 21.35 26.37 18.51
CA SER A 232 21.95 25.25 19.25
C SER A 232 21.42 23.89 18.83
N SER A 233 22.21 22.87 19.14
CA SER A 233 21.82 21.46 19.10
C SER A 233 22.61 20.72 20.19
N LEU A 234 22.33 19.44 20.37
CA LEU A 234 23.21 18.54 21.12
C LEU A 234 24.30 18.00 20.19
N THR A 235 25.41 17.54 20.75
CA THR A 235 26.42 16.82 19.93
C THR A 235 25.88 15.49 19.43
N ALA A 236 25.04 14.81 20.21
CA ALA A 236 24.33 13.59 19.85
C ALA A 236 22.94 13.53 20.49
N GLY A 237 22.07 12.67 19.97
CA GLY A 237 20.71 12.47 20.51
C GLY A 237 19.68 13.48 20.01
N ASN A 238 19.97 14.21 18.93
CA ASN A 238 18.99 15.11 18.33
C ASN A 238 18.05 14.36 17.38
N VAL A 239 16.85 14.93 17.22
CA VAL A 239 15.85 14.47 16.26
C VAL A 239 15.26 15.67 15.55
N ALA A 240 15.09 15.55 14.22
CA ALA A 240 14.23 16.40 13.43
C ALA A 240 12.99 15.61 12.98
N TRP A 241 11.82 16.18 13.19
CA TRP A 241 10.53 15.64 12.81
C TRP A 241 9.80 16.64 11.92
N LEU A 242 9.52 16.25 10.68
CA LEU A 242 8.77 17.06 9.72
C LEU A 242 7.54 16.29 9.25
N ALA A 243 6.34 16.80 9.51
CA ALA A 243 5.11 16.11 9.15
C ALA A 243 4.09 17.08 8.56
N GLY A 244 3.38 16.65 7.52
CA GLY A 244 2.41 17.52 6.87
C GLY A 244 1.72 16.91 5.67
N ILE A 245 1.06 17.81 4.93
CA ILE A 245 0.29 17.51 3.73
C ILE A 245 0.76 18.40 2.58
N ILE A 246 0.82 17.83 1.38
CA ILE A 246 1.17 18.55 0.15
C ILE A 246 0.26 18.14 -1.01
N LYS A 247 -0.14 19.12 -1.83
CA LYS A 247 -0.74 18.94 -3.15
C LYS A 247 0.12 19.67 -4.20
N PRO A 248 1.01 18.98 -4.92
CA PRO A 248 1.97 19.63 -5.80
C PRO A 248 1.31 20.12 -7.08
N SER A 249 1.86 21.18 -7.68
CA SER A 249 1.39 21.73 -8.96
C SER A 249 2.09 21.13 -10.19
N ALA A 250 3.16 20.37 -9.97
CA ALA A 250 3.91 19.66 -11.01
C ALA A 250 4.39 18.30 -10.50
N ASN A 251 4.69 17.39 -11.41
CA ASN A 251 5.34 16.13 -11.07
C ASN A 251 6.75 16.41 -10.55
N GLY A 252 7.23 15.58 -9.62
CA GLY A 252 8.59 15.69 -9.11
C GLY A 252 8.79 14.89 -7.85
N THR A 253 9.62 15.40 -6.95
CA THR A 253 10.02 14.71 -5.73
C THR A 253 9.93 15.66 -4.56
N VAL A 254 9.34 15.21 -3.45
CA VAL A 254 9.42 15.90 -2.16
C VAL A 254 10.56 15.29 -1.35
N ILE A 255 11.43 16.14 -0.81
CA ILE A 255 12.69 15.75 -0.14
C ILE A 255 12.90 16.57 1.13
N ALA A 256 13.42 15.93 2.18
CA ALA A 256 13.86 16.63 3.37
C ALA A 256 15.14 17.43 3.09
N ARG A 257 15.28 18.60 3.72
CA ARG A 257 16.44 19.47 3.60
C ARG A 257 16.88 19.99 4.96
N PHE A 258 18.15 20.34 5.06
CA PHE A 258 18.73 20.83 6.29
C PHE A 258 19.92 21.76 6.07
N ALA A 259 20.19 22.61 7.06
CA ALA A 259 21.33 23.51 7.08
C ALA A 259 22.01 23.51 8.45
N SER A 260 23.31 23.83 8.45
CA SER A 260 24.04 24.20 9.66
C SER A 260 23.96 25.71 9.89
N GLU A 261 23.76 26.12 11.14
CA GLU A 261 23.84 27.53 11.55
C GLU A 261 25.24 28.11 11.34
N VAL A 262 26.28 27.33 11.61
CA VAL A 262 27.67 27.79 11.67
C VAL A 262 28.44 27.32 10.44
N ALA A 263 29.13 28.27 9.79
CA ALA A 263 29.98 27.99 8.63
C ALA A 263 31.00 26.88 8.96
N SER A 264 31.10 25.88 8.08
CA SER A 264 32.01 24.74 8.21
C SER A 264 31.83 23.89 9.48
N SER A 265 30.72 24.05 10.21
CA SER A 265 30.36 23.18 11.34
C SER A 265 29.31 22.18 10.91
N ALA A 266 29.58 20.88 11.12
CA ALA A 266 28.74 19.84 10.56
C ALA A 266 27.44 19.61 11.34
N ILE A 267 26.34 19.54 10.60
CA ILE A 267 25.15 18.76 10.98
C ILE A 267 25.17 17.48 10.14
N VAL A 268 24.86 16.33 10.74
CA VAL A 268 24.87 15.03 10.06
C VAL A 268 23.54 14.31 10.29
N ALA A 269 22.73 14.21 9.24
CA ALA A 269 21.56 13.34 9.23
C ALA A 269 22.03 11.87 9.20
N LYS A 270 21.52 11.05 10.12
CA LYS A 270 22.02 9.68 10.31
C LYS A 270 21.31 8.67 9.44
N ALA A 271 22.06 7.69 8.94
CA ALA A 271 21.52 6.49 8.32
C ALA A 271 20.47 5.84 9.25
N GLY A 272 19.43 5.25 8.66
CA GLY A 272 18.28 4.74 9.39
C GLY A 272 17.18 5.78 9.68
N ALA A 273 17.37 7.05 9.32
CA ALA A 273 16.29 8.02 9.26
C ALA A 273 15.14 7.51 8.36
N LEU A 274 13.90 7.80 8.76
CA LEU A 274 12.71 7.22 8.15
C LEU A 274 11.81 8.31 7.56
N LEU A 275 11.38 8.10 6.32
CA LEU A 275 10.28 8.81 5.69
C LEU A 275 9.10 7.85 5.55
N LYS A 276 7.93 8.29 6.00
CA LYS A 276 6.64 7.64 5.80
C LYS A 276 5.79 8.52 4.90
N TRP A 277 5.11 7.94 3.92
CA TRP A 277 4.15 8.70 3.11
C TRP A 277 3.02 7.84 2.57
N TYR A 278 1.90 8.48 2.28
CA TYR A 278 0.78 7.89 1.54
C TYR A 278 0.01 8.98 0.80
N ARG A 279 -0.53 8.64 -0.36
CA ARG A 279 -1.42 9.49 -1.14
C ARG A 279 -2.81 9.42 -0.52
N THR A 280 -3.40 10.56 -0.22
CA THR A 280 -4.73 10.67 0.43
C THR A 280 -5.85 10.99 -0.54
N LEU A 281 -5.58 11.74 -1.62
CA LEU A 281 -6.53 12.10 -2.67
C LEU A 281 -5.84 12.14 -4.03
#